data_AF-A0A9D6SSU9-F1
#
_entry.id   AF-A0A9D6SSU9-F1
#
_cell.length_a   1.000
_cell.length_b   1.000
_cell.length_c   1.000
_cell.angle_alpha   90.00
_cell.angle_beta   90.00
_cell.angle_gamma   90.00
#
_symmetry.space_group_name_H-M   'P 1'
#
loop_
_entity.id
_entity.type
_entity.pdbx_description
1 polymer ?
#
loop_
_entity_poly.entity_id
_entity_poly.type
_entity_poly.pdbx_seq_one_letter_code
_entity_poly.pdbx_strand_id
1 'polypeptide(L)'
;MNEKNIRDNKRTPQQLQDALDYAESILSTIRESLLVLDSSLRIISANQAFYREFSATAAETEGKSIYEVADGQWNIPKLRELLENILPKNTSFENYEVDHEFSHLGRRIMLLNARRLHNGGGERPRKYSWQ
;
A
#
# COMPACT_ATOMS: atom_id res chain seq x y z
N MET A 1 6.66 43.14 -27.93
CA MET A 1 6.20 42.89 -26.55
C MET A 1 5.53 41.52 -26.57
N ASN A 2 6.16 40.47 -26.03
CA ASN A 2 5.66 39.09 -26.13
C ASN A 2 4.87 38.73 -24.87
N GLU A 3 3.58 38.47 -25.05
CA GLU A 3 2.70 37.93 -24.04
C GLU A 3 3.06 36.44 -23.82
N LYS A 4 3.56 36.13 -22.62
CA LYS A 4 3.88 34.77 -22.20
C LYS A 4 2.59 33.94 -22.13
N ASN A 5 2.51 32.94 -23.00
CA ASN A 5 1.61 31.80 -22.90
C ASN A 5 1.71 31.18 -21.49
N ILE A 6 0.67 31.38 -20.68
CA ILE A 6 0.41 30.58 -19.48
C ILE A 6 -0.20 29.27 -20.00
N ARG A 7 0.64 28.28 -20.29
CA ARG A 7 0.18 26.94 -20.66
C ARG A 7 -0.36 26.27 -19.40
N ASP A 8 -1.67 26.18 -19.31
CA ASP A 8 -2.37 25.28 -18.39
C ASP A 8 -1.77 23.88 -18.51
N ASN A 9 -1.03 23.45 -17.48
CA ASN A 9 -0.50 22.09 -17.35
C ASN A 9 -1.65 21.12 -17.00
N LYS A 10 -2.60 20.93 -17.92
CA LYS A 10 -3.58 19.85 -17.82
C LYS A 10 -2.92 18.59 -18.37
N ARG A 11 -2.46 17.71 -17.47
CA ARG A 11 -2.02 16.36 -17.84
C ARG A 11 -3.19 15.67 -18.56
N THR A 12 -2.95 15.14 -19.76
CA THR A 12 -4.01 14.45 -20.50
C THR A 12 -4.36 13.15 -19.76
N PRO A 13 -5.61 12.64 -19.89
CA PRO A 13 -5.98 11.35 -19.32
C PRO A 13 -5.02 10.22 -19.72
N GLN A 14 -4.49 10.27 -20.95
CA GLN A 14 -3.49 9.33 -21.44
C GLN A 14 -2.18 9.39 -20.65
N GLN A 15 -1.66 10.58 -20.37
CA GLN A 15 -0.42 10.74 -19.59
C GLN A 15 -0.58 10.27 -18.14
N LEU A 16 -1.78 10.39 -17.57
CA LEU A 16 -2.08 9.80 -16.27
C LEU A 16 -2.14 8.27 -16.34
N GLN A 17 -2.78 7.72 -17.37
CA GLN A 17 -2.85 6.27 -17.57
C GLN A 17 -1.46 5.67 -17.77
N ASP A 18 -0.64 6.26 -18.64
CA ASP A 18 0.72 5.78 -18.90
C ASP A 18 1.59 5.80 -17.63
N ALA A 19 1.41 6.80 -16.77
CA ALA A 19 2.12 6.88 -15.49
C ALA A 19 1.65 5.82 -14.48
N LEU A 20 0.36 5.49 -14.49
CA LEU A 20 -0.21 4.42 -13.66
C LEU A 20 0.28 3.05 -14.14
N ASP A 21 0.21 2.78 -15.44
CA ASP A 21 0.65 1.52 -16.05
C ASP A 21 2.15 1.28 -15.83
N TYR A 22 2.96 2.34 -15.90
CA TYR A 22 4.38 2.27 -15.59
C TYR A 22 4.64 1.97 -14.11
N ALA A 23 3.91 2.62 -13.19
CA ALA A 23 4.02 2.34 -11.76
C ALA A 23 3.59 0.91 -11.43
N GLU A 24 2.50 0.43 -12.00
CA GLU A 24 2.03 -0.96 -11.87
C GLU A 24 3.04 -1.96 -12.43
N SER A 25 3.64 -1.66 -13.58
CA SER A 25 4.67 -2.52 -14.20
C SER A 25 5.89 -2.67 -13.28
N ILE A 26 6.37 -1.59 -12.66
CA ILE A 26 7.46 -1.67 -11.68
C ILE A 26 7.03 -2.53 -10.48
N LEU A 27 5.86 -2.26 -9.91
CA LEU A 27 5.33 -3.01 -8.76
C LEU A 27 5.16 -4.51 -9.07
N SER A 28 4.81 -4.86 -10.31
CA SER A 28 4.62 -6.25 -10.74
C SER A 28 5.92 -7.08 -10.73
N THR A 29 7.07 -6.42 -10.86
CA THR A 29 8.39 -7.08 -10.82
C THR A 29 8.91 -7.27 -9.40
N ILE A 30 8.34 -6.56 -8.42
CA ILE A 30 8.69 -6.69 -7.01
C ILE A 30 8.17 -8.04 -6.51
N ARG A 31 9.11 -8.91 -6.15
CA ARG A 31 8.81 -10.25 -5.61
C ARG A 31 8.38 -10.19 -4.14
N GLU A 32 8.74 -9.12 -3.44
CA GLU A 32 8.39 -8.90 -2.05
C GLU A 32 6.93 -8.47 -1.93
N SER A 33 6.24 -9.00 -0.93
CA SER A 33 4.88 -8.64 -0.58
C SER A 33 4.80 -7.17 -0.12
N LEU A 34 3.86 -6.40 -0.70
CA LEU A 34 3.70 -4.97 -0.44
C LEU A 34 2.22 -4.60 -0.22
N LEU A 35 1.99 -3.75 0.78
CA LEU A 35 0.69 -3.19 1.13
C LEU A 35 0.74 -1.66 1.19
N VAL A 36 -0.31 -1.02 0.70
CA VAL A 36 -0.54 0.42 0.86
C VAL A 36 -1.70 0.62 1.83
N LEU A 37 -1.48 1.40 2.89
CA LEU A 37 -2.49 1.70 3.91
C LEU A 37 -2.89 3.17 3.87
N ASP A 38 -4.15 3.45 4.21
CA ASP A 38 -4.59 4.81 4.51
C ASP A 38 -4.25 5.23 5.95
N SER A 39 -4.57 6.47 6.31
CA SER A 39 -4.33 7.02 7.65
C SER A 39 -5.14 6.35 8.77
N SER A 40 -6.15 5.54 8.42
CA SER A 40 -6.93 4.72 9.36
C SER A 40 -6.47 3.27 9.36
N LEU A 41 -5.29 2.98 8.78
CA LEU A 41 -4.70 1.64 8.65
C LEU A 41 -5.59 0.65 7.88
N ARG A 42 -6.41 1.18 6.96
CA ARG A 42 -7.17 0.37 6.01
C ARG A 42 -6.33 0.13 4.76
N ILE A 43 -6.41 -1.08 4.22
CA ILE A 43 -5.70 -1.44 2.99
C ILE A 43 -6.33 -0.70 1.81
N ILE A 44 -5.53 0.12 1.14
CA ILE A 44 -5.88 0.75 -0.14
C ILE A 44 -5.63 -0.24 -1.28
N SER A 45 -4.47 -0.90 -1.27
CA SER A 45 -4.08 -1.88 -2.29
C SER A 45 -2.98 -2.80 -1.77
N ALA A 46 -2.83 -3.96 -2.42
CA ALA A 46 -1.69 -4.85 -2.24
C ALA A 46 -1.12 -5.26 -3.60
N ASN A 47 0.16 -5.62 -3.64
CA ASN A 47 0.75 -6.16 -4.87
C ASN A 47 0.43 -7.65 -5.05
N GLN A 48 0.69 -8.17 -6.25
CA GLN A 48 0.44 -9.59 -6.57
C GLN A 48 1.26 -10.57 -5.72
N ALA A 49 2.43 -10.15 -5.21
CA ALA A 49 3.21 -10.98 -4.30
C ALA A 49 2.49 -11.20 -2.96
N PHE A 50 1.88 -10.15 -2.38
CA PHE A 50 1.07 -10.27 -1.17
C PHE A 50 -0.07 -11.26 -1.36
N TYR A 51 -0.84 -11.12 -2.42
CA TYR A 51 -1.99 -12.00 -2.70
C TYR A 51 -1.58 -13.47 -2.83
N ARG A 52 -0.46 -13.75 -3.50
CA ARG A 52 0.07 -15.13 -3.63
C ARG A 52 0.63 -15.66 -2.32
N GLU A 53 1.46 -14.88 -1.62
CA GLU A 53 2.16 -15.32 -0.42
C GLU A 53 1.18 -15.63 0.72
N PHE A 54 0.15 -14.79 0.88
CA PHE A 54 -0.84 -14.92 1.94
C PHE A 54 -2.13 -15.60 1.50
N SER A 55 -2.17 -16.15 0.28
CA SER A 55 -3.35 -16.82 -0.29
C SER A 55 -4.63 -16.00 -0.12
N ALA A 56 -4.54 -14.69 -0.39
CA ALA A 56 -5.62 -13.72 -0.18
C ALA A 56 -6.02 -13.08 -1.51
N THR A 57 -7.27 -12.61 -1.61
CA THR A 57 -7.75 -11.87 -2.78
C THR A 57 -7.92 -10.37 -2.49
N ALA A 58 -7.92 -9.53 -3.54
CA ALA A 58 -8.23 -8.11 -3.41
C ALA A 58 -9.59 -7.86 -2.73
N ALA A 59 -10.62 -8.64 -3.12
CA ALA A 59 -11.96 -8.55 -2.55
C ALA A 59 -12.01 -8.85 -1.04
N GLU A 60 -11.11 -9.69 -0.54
CA GLU A 60 -11.04 -10.07 0.86
C GLU A 60 -10.19 -9.13 1.71
N THR A 61 -9.40 -8.26 1.08
CA THR A 61 -8.33 -7.49 1.74
C THR A 61 -8.55 -5.98 1.65
N GLU A 62 -8.82 -5.45 0.45
CA GLU A 62 -8.92 -4.02 0.19
C GLU A 62 -10.13 -3.39 0.90
N GLY A 63 -9.93 -2.19 1.45
CA GLY A 63 -10.91 -1.45 2.25
C GLY A 63 -11.07 -1.91 3.71
N LYS A 64 -10.53 -3.07 4.08
CA LYS A 64 -10.56 -3.59 5.45
C LYS A 64 -9.40 -3.04 6.27
N SER A 65 -9.57 -3.04 7.60
CA SER A 65 -8.45 -2.80 8.51
C SER A 65 -7.42 -3.90 8.31
N ILE A 66 -6.12 -3.56 8.30
CA ILE A 66 -5.07 -4.57 8.24
C ILE A 66 -5.22 -5.64 9.34
N TYR A 67 -5.76 -5.26 10.49
CA TYR A 67 -5.96 -6.17 11.63
C TYR A 67 -7.15 -7.14 11.48
N GLU A 68 -7.99 -6.96 10.47
CA GLU A 68 -9.15 -7.82 10.20
C GLU A 68 -8.88 -8.80 9.05
N VAL A 69 -7.76 -8.63 8.34
CA VAL A 69 -7.43 -9.41 7.16
C VAL A 69 -6.93 -10.81 7.53
N ALA A 70 -7.28 -11.77 6.67
CA ALA A 70 -6.94 -13.17 6.80
C ALA A 70 -7.36 -13.72 8.16
N ASP A 71 -8.61 -13.50 8.58
CA ASP A 71 -9.11 -13.92 9.90
C ASP A 71 -8.30 -13.35 11.08
N GLY A 72 -7.85 -12.10 10.95
CA GLY A 72 -7.11 -11.39 11.99
C GLY A 72 -5.68 -11.86 12.19
N GLN A 73 -5.10 -12.64 11.27
CA GLN A 73 -3.71 -13.11 11.36
C GLN A 73 -2.69 -11.96 11.34
N TRP A 74 -3.08 -10.80 10.82
CA TRP A 74 -2.28 -9.57 10.86
C TRP A 74 -2.51 -8.73 12.11
N ASN A 75 -3.35 -9.16 13.04
CA ASN A 75 -3.56 -8.54 14.35
C ASN A 75 -2.41 -8.87 15.33
N ILE A 76 -1.18 -8.63 14.91
CA ILE A 76 0.03 -8.97 15.65
C ILE A 76 0.35 -7.80 16.59
N PRO A 77 0.49 -8.01 17.91
CA PRO A 77 0.80 -6.92 18.85
C PRO A 77 2.02 -6.09 18.45
N LYS A 78 3.07 -6.78 17.96
CA LYS A 78 4.29 -6.16 17.46
C LYS A 78 4.03 -5.29 16.22
N LEU A 79 3.17 -5.73 15.30
CA LEU A 79 2.78 -4.95 14.12
C LEU A 79 1.95 -3.72 14.50
N ARG A 80 1.05 -3.83 15.48
CA ARG A 80 0.31 -2.68 16.02
C ARG A 80 1.25 -1.62 16.56
N GLU A 81 2.21 -2.02 17.39
CA GLU A 81 3.20 -1.09 17.94
C GLU A 81 3.96 -0.36 16.81
N LEU A 82 4.36 -1.08 15.76
CA LEU A 82 5.02 -0.48 14.61
C LEU A 82 4.14 0.56 13.90
N LEU A 83 2.90 0.21 13.59
CA LEU A 83 2.01 1.06 12.78
C LEU A 83 1.41 2.22 13.58
N GLU A 84 1.11 2.01 14.86
CA GLU A 84 0.39 2.98 15.71
C GLU A 84 1.34 3.87 16.52
N ASN A 85 2.52 3.37 16.93
CA ASN A 85 3.42 4.11 17.81
C ASN A 85 4.72 4.56 17.14
N ILE A 86 5.31 3.71 16.29
CA ILE A 86 6.63 3.95 15.70
C ILE A 86 6.51 4.74 14.39
N LEU A 87 5.72 4.26 13.44
CA LEU A 87 5.54 4.88 12.12
C LEU A 87 4.89 6.29 12.15
N PRO A 88 4.09 6.67 13.15
CA PRO A 88 3.64 8.06 13.25
C PRO A 88 4.75 9.01 13.71
N LYS A 89 5.67 8.53 14.56
CA LYS A 89 6.79 9.31 15.11
C LYS A 89 8.00 9.35 14.18
N ASN A 90 8.23 8.27 13.42
CA ASN A 90 9.31 8.13 12.46
C ASN A 90 8.78 8.20 11.03
N THR A 91 9.56 8.68 10.06
CA THR A 91 9.12 8.68 8.65
C THR A 91 9.14 7.28 8.02
N SER A 92 9.90 6.35 8.60
CA SER A 92 10.01 4.95 8.15
C SER A 92 10.62 4.06 9.24
N PHE A 93 10.47 2.75 9.08
CA PHE A 93 11.26 1.71 9.75
C PHE A 93 11.65 0.64 8.73
N GLU A 94 12.78 -0.03 8.97
CA GLU A 94 13.35 -1.03 8.07
C GLU A 94 13.83 -2.26 8.85
N ASN A 95 13.81 -3.42 8.19
CA ASN A 95 14.28 -4.71 8.69
C ASN A 95 13.73 -5.10 10.07
N TYR A 96 12.47 -4.76 10.33
CA TYR A 96 11.86 -5.06 11.62
C TYR A 96 11.34 -6.50 11.62
N GLU A 97 11.97 -7.36 12.42
CA GLU A 97 11.63 -8.78 12.47
C GLU A 97 10.31 -9.05 13.21
N VAL A 98 9.42 -9.81 12.58
CA VAL A 98 8.18 -10.32 13.16
C VAL A 98 8.15 -11.84 13.02
N ASP A 99 8.13 -12.53 14.16
CA ASP A 99 7.89 -13.97 14.25
C ASP A 99 6.40 -14.20 14.52
N HIS A 100 5.73 -14.89 13.62
CA HIS A 100 4.30 -15.14 13.70
C HIS A 100 3.93 -16.53 13.16
N GLU A 101 2.95 -17.16 13.80
CA GLU A 101 2.39 -18.43 13.35
C GLU A 101 1.09 -18.17 12.61
N PHE A 102 1.14 -18.35 11.29
CA PHE A 102 -0.02 -18.19 10.44
C PHE A 102 -0.84 -19.48 10.37
N SER A 103 -2.16 -19.40 10.47
CA SER A 103 -3.06 -20.56 10.37
C SER A 103 -2.84 -21.41 9.11
N HIS A 104 -2.61 -20.78 7.96
CA HIS A 104 -2.48 -21.46 6.67
C HIS A 104 -1.03 -21.61 6.18
N LEU A 105 -0.09 -20.81 6.71
CA LEU A 105 1.32 -20.82 6.27
C LEU A 105 2.26 -21.45 7.30
N GLY A 106 1.81 -21.65 8.54
CA GLY A 106 2.64 -22.04 9.67
C GLY A 106 3.53 -20.90 10.15
N ARG A 107 4.56 -21.23 10.95
CA ARG A 107 5.50 -20.25 11.48
C ARG A 107 6.28 -19.54 10.37
N ARG A 108 6.34 -18.22 10.45
CA ARG A 108 7.11 -17.34 9.56
C ARG A 108 7.84 -16.29 10.37
N ILE A 109 9.10 -16.08 10.00
CA ILE A 109 9.88 -14.94 10.45
C ILE A 109 9.98 -14.00 9.26
N MET A 110 9.43 -12.79 9.39
CA MET A 110 9.32 -11.81 8.32
C MET A 110 10.07 -10.55 8.70
N LEU A 111 10.69 -9.89 7.73
CA LEU A 111 11.25 -8.55 7.89
C LEU A 111 10.27 -7.53 7.32
N LEU A 112 9.78 -6.65 8.18
CA LEU A 112 8.85 -5.59 7.80
C LEU A 112 9.58 -4.28 7.58
N ASN A 113 9.26 -3.66 6.45
CA ASN A 113 9.67 -2.32 6.09
C ASN A 113 8.41 -1.47 5.93
N ALA A 114 8.42 -0.24 6.42
CA ALA A 114 7.35 0.71 6.15
C ALA A 114 7.87 2.12 6.04
N ARG A 115 7.21 2.91 5.20
CA ARG A 115 7.50 4.34 5.02
C ARG A 115 6.18 5.09 4.91
N ARG A 116 6.07 6.19 5.65
CA ARG A 116 4.96 7.11 5.48
C ARG A 116 5.14 7.89 4.19
N LEU A 117 4.15 7.80 3.31
CA LEU A 117 4.11 8.61 2.10
C LEU A 117 3.42 9.92 2.43
N HIS A 118 4.15 11.03 2.37
CA HIS A 118 3.55 12.36 2.44
C HIS A 118 2.93 12.67 1.08
N ASN A 119 1.61 12.84 1.03
CA ASN A 119 0.95 13.32 -0.17
C ASN A 119 1.47 14.74 -0.49
N GLY A 120 2.37 14.85 -1.46
CA GLY A 120 2.64 16.10 -2.13
C GLY A 120 1.41 16.51 -2.95
N GLY A 121 0.44 17.17 -2.30
CA GLY A 121 -0.57 18.01 -2.96
C GLY A 121 -1.34 17.40 -4.14
N GLY A 122 -1.80 16.16 -4.04
CA GLY A 122 -2.70 15.56 -5.02
C GLY A 122 -3.92 14.96 -4.34
N GLU A 123 -5.09 15.53 -4.61
CA GLU A 123 -6.38 14.96 -4.22
C GLU A 123 -6.49 13.49 -4.64
N ARG A 124 -7.08 12.67 -3.77
CA ARG A 124 -7.42 11.27 -4.08
C ARG A 124 -8.34 11.24 -5.32
N PRO A 125 -8.08 10.41 -6.34
CA PRO A 125 -9.09 10.16 -7.36
C PRO A 125 -10.30 9.50 -6.67
N ARG A 126 -11.49 10.09 -6.88
CA ARG A 126 -12.76 9.56 -6.40
C ARG A 126 -13.01 8.20 -7.05
N LYS A 127 -13.40 7.24 -6.22
CA LYS A 127 -13.96 5.91 -6.52
C LYS A 127 -14.61 5.85 -7.92
N TYR A 128 -14.02 5.10 -8.84
CA TYR A 128 -14.71 4.66 -10.05
C TYR A 128 -15.43 3.35 -9.75
N SER A 129 -16.77 3.40 -9.75
CA SER A 129 -17.64 2.23 -9.75
C SER A 129 -17.70 1.69 -11.17
N TRP A 130 -17.22 0.46 -11.39
CA TRP A 130 -17.45 -0.25 -12.65
C TRP A 130 -18.87 -0.83 -12.65
N GLN A 131 -19.68 -0.45 -13.66
CA GLN A 131 -20.83 -1.23 -14.12
C GLN A 131 -20.41 -2.04 -15.33
#